data_AF-A0A929WB47-F1
#
_entry.id   AF-A0A929WB47-F1
#
_cell.length_a   1.000
_cell.length_b   1.000
_cell.length_c   1.000
_cell.angle_alpha   90.00
_cell.angle_beta   90.00
_cell.angle_gamma   90.00
#
_symmetry.space_group_name_H-M   'P 1'
#
loop_
_entity.id
_entity.type
_entity.pdbx_description
1 polymer ?
#
loop_
_entity_poly.entity_id
_entity_poly.type
_entity_poly.pdbx_seq_one_letter_code
_entity_poly.pdbx_strand_id
1 'polypeptide(L)'
;LPDQSPSRETNQPQLDLSKLFPYTEEEIKALYDDFAQIIEENKTLTYKNRWGVTQTLDEGSFEVVKDMELEQLPHPELWDELLKRHDITDEKALGLDLMMNYLMLYDRTDVLSLPLEGYPMTDKGDRGQWPHAWKFESLTTALQRTVKKRRPDLAFSYAYTLCQLCYWYGTQETYVETFMYREDEIHPISAGFPLRHIIHVCESNMQGEFDRVAPMVLAFYHRWGEPARQAEWADVYTLSTDVLLHLLAHGTINEDQLFTQMEYEKFRGLRAMMDLAYDHRCGALNLKKVEEMEKQAGSTVDPICYAQSTRDLVDRYINQLFEVEMQRRNAPTEATEAFHQCRNVLVLKGAERVARIMKALRKDHLKLDIYGTERRSILSNLATSCYPLPTDTPDMLADISEELLVELAFFAPQWLELVEQRLSWPGFRT
;
A
#
# COMPACT_ATOMS: atom_id res chain seq x y z
N LEU A 1 -63.04 17.96 -6.63
CA LEU A 1 -62.46 17.94 -5.27
C LEU A 1 -61.18 17.15 -5.37
N PRO A 2 -60.00 17.80 -5.25
CA PRO A 2 -58.73 17.10 -5.35
C PRO A 2 -58.42 16.35 -4.06
N ASP A 3 -57.83 15.19 -4.27
CA ASP A 3 -57.48 14.14 -3.31
C ASP A 3 -56.28 14.59 -2.46
N GLN A 4 -56.47 14.69 -1.14
CA GLN A 4 -55.39 14.97 -0.19
C GLN A 4 -54.73 13.64 0.19
N SER A 5 -53.63 13.32 -0.49
CA SER A 5 -52.69 12.31 0.03
C SER A 5 -51.71 13.01 1.00
N PRO A 6 -51.57 12.55 2.25
CA PRO A 6 -50.69 13.19 3.22
C PRO A 6 -49.23 12.95 2.83
N SER A 7 -48.50 14.04 2.62
CA SER A 7 -47.04 14.05 2.49
C SER A 7 -46.44 13.46 3.77
N ARG A 8 -45.88 12.25 3.67
CA ARG A 8 -44.95 11.73 4.67
C ARG A 8 -43.64 12.50 4.52
N GLU A 9 -43.57 13.68 5.15
CA GLU A 9 -42.30 14.25 5.55
C GLU A 9 -41.64 13.25 6.51
N THR A 10 -40.71 12.49 5.97
CA THR A 10 -39.82 11.65 6.75
C THR A 10 -38.85 12.61 7.42
N ASN A 11 -39.13 12.99 8.67
CA ASN A 11 -38.14 13.58 9.57
C ASN A 11 -37.04 12.53 9.81
N GLN A 12 -36.16 12.34 8.83
CA GLN A 12 -34.84 11.77 9.09
C GLN A 12 -34.08 12.83 9.90
N PRO A 13 -33.42 12.45 11.01
CA PRO A 13 -32.58 13.39 11.74
C PRO A 13 -31.56 13.98 10.76
N GLN A 14 -31.54 15.31 10.63
CA GLN A 14 -30.57 16.01 9.80
C GLN A 14 -29.18 15.68 10.34
N LEU A 15 -28.39 14.98 9.53
CA LEU A 15 -27.06 14.54 9.92
C LEU A 15 -26.15 15.77 10.02
N ASP A 16 -25.59 16.02 11.20
CA ASP A 16 -24.65 17.13 11.40
C ASP A 16 -23.29 16.79 10.79
N LEU A 17 -23.02 17.38 9.63
CA LEU A 17 -21.77 17.22 8.89
C LEU A 17 -20.67 18.18 9.32
N SER A 18 -20.96 19.17 10.16
CA SER A 18 -20.02 20.25 10.53
C SER A 18 -18.75 19.74 11.22
N LYS A 19 -18.81 18.58 11.87
CA LYS A 19 -17.63 17.94 12.49
C LYS A 19 -16.67 17.32 11.48
N LEU A 20 -17.17 16.92 10.32
CA LEU A 20 -16.36 16.34 9.24
C LEU A 20 -15.93 17.41 8.23
N PHE A 21 -16.80 18.37 8.00
CA PHE A 21 -16.60 19.47 7.06
C PHE A 21 -16.79 20.79 7.81
N PRO A 22 -15.78 21.22 8.58
CA PRO A 22 -15.91 22.36 9.48
C PRO A 22 -15.74 23.71 8.79
N TYR A 23 -15.52 23.72 7.47
CA TYR A 23 -15.29 24.94 6.71
C TYR A 23 -16.26 25.10 5.54
N THR A 24 -16.60 26.33 5.23
CA THR A 24 -17.13 26.70 3.90
C THR A 24 -15.99 27.00 2.92
N GLU A 25 -16.30 27.12 1.64
CA GLU A 25 -15.32 27.53 0.63
C GLU A 25 -14.76 28.93 0.92
N GLU A 26 -15.59 29.85 1.39
CA GLU A 26 -15.20 31.21 1.75
C GLU A 26 -14.24 31.23 2.95
N GLU A 27 -14.46 30.38 3.95
CA GLU A 27 -13.57 30.27 5.12
C GLU A 27 -12.21 29.70 4.72
N ILE A 28 -12.18 28.68 3.86
CA ILE A 28 -10.92 28.17 3.29
C ILE A 28 -10.21 29.26 2.49
N LYS A 29 -10.94 30.01 1.66
CA LYS A 29 -10.37 31.11 0.87
C LYS A 29 -9.78 32.20 1.74
N ALA A 30 -10.45 32.58 2.82
CA ALA A 30 -9.96 33.59 3.76
C ALA A 30 -8.67 33.13 4.47
N LEU A 31 -8.64 31.89 4.96
CA LEU A 31 -7.44 31.29 5.55
C LEU A 31 -6.28 31.24 4.55
N TYR A 32 -6.59 30.88 3.31
CA TYR A 32 -5.61 30.82 2.23
C TYR A 32 -5.08 32.20 1.82
N ASP A 33 -5.92 33.23 1.78
CA ASP A 33 -5.49 34.61 1.45
C ASP A 33 -4.55 35.16 2.52
N ASP A 34 -4.85 34.92 3.80
CA ASP A 34 -3.95 35.23 4.90
C ASP A 34 -2.61 34.50 4.76
N PHE A 35 -2.63 33.21 4.39
CA PHE A 35 -1.42 32.44 4.12
C PHE A 35 -0.60 33.03 2.98
N ALA A 36 -1.24 33.34 1.85
CA ALA A 36 -0.57 33.92 0.68
C ALA A 36 0.04 35.29 1.01
N GLN A 37 -0.68 36.11 1.79
CA GLN A 37 -0.15 37.39 2.27
C GLN A 37 1.09 37.21 3.15
N ILE A 38 1.08 36.24 4.08
CA ILE A 38 2.26 35.92 4.90
C ILE A 38 3.46 35.54 4.03
N ILE A 39 3.25 34.74 2.98
CA ILE A 39 4.31 34.38 2.02
C ILE A 39 4.87 35.64 1.34
N GLU A 40 4.01 36.52 0.83
CA GLU A 40 4.45 37.72 0.11
C GLU A 40 5.19 38.72 1.02
N GLU A 41 4.74 38.90 2.26
CA GLU A 41 5.40 39.75 3.25
C GLU A 41 6.77 39.21 3.66
N ASN A 42 6.94 37.89 3.62
CA ASN A 42 8.13 37.20 4.08
C ASN A 42 8.94 36.54 2.95
N LYS A 43 8.70 36.91 1.69
CA LYS A 43 9.30 36.25 0.53
C LYS A 43 10.83 36.22 0.51
N THR A 44 11.50 37.13 1.19
CA THR A 44 12.97 37.16 1.27
C THR A 44 13.56 36.21 2.30
N LEU A 45 12.74 35.65 3.20
CA LEU A 45 13.19 34.63 4.14
C LEU A 45 13.64 33.39 3.38
N THR A 46 14.72 32.78 3.86
CA THR A 46 15.31 31.60 3.21
C THR A 46 15.27 30.39 4.12
N TYR A 47 15.29 29.22 3.51
CA TYR A 47 15.41 27.95 4.19
C TYR A 47 16.17 26.95 3.30
N LYS A 48 16.60 25.83 3.89
CA LYS A 48 17.20 24.72 3.13
C LYS A 48 16.16 23.64 2.87
N ASN A 49 16.03 23.24 1.61
CA ASN A 49 15.22 22.08 1.26
C ASN A 49 15.94 20.76 1.57
N ARG A 50 15.29 19.64 1.29
CA ARG A 50 15.77 18.26 1.54
C ARG A 50 17.06 17.90 0.83
N TRP A 51 17.44 18.66 -0.21
CA TRP A 51 18.69 18.48 -0.94
C TRP A 51 19.79 19.46 -0.48
N GLY A 52 19.52 20.24 0.57
CA GLY A 52 20.44 21.23 1.11
C GLY A 52 20.56 22.50 0.27
N VAL A 53 19.69 22.69 -0.73
CA VAL A 53 19.63 23.89 -1.57
C VAL A 53 18.89 24.98 -0.83
N THR A 54 19.47 26.18 -0.79
CA THR A 54 18.81 27.37 -0.23
C THR A 54 17.76 27.87 -1.20
N GLN A 55 16.54 28.07 -0.71
CA GLN A 55 15.40 28.62 -1.44
C GLN A 55 14.77 29.75 -0.63
N THR A 56 14.11 30.68 -1.33
CA THR A 56 13.27 31.70 -0.68
C THR A 56 11.88 31.18 -0.35
N LEU A 57 11.18 31.86 0.55
CA LEU A 57 9.90 31.39 1.06
C LEU A 57 8.81 31.33 -0.02
N ASP A 58 8.88 32.17 -1.04
CA ASP A 58 7.96 32.25 -2.19
C ASP A 58 8.28 31.25 -3.32
N GLU A 59 9.44 30.58 -3.27
CA GLU A 59 9.86 29.62 -4.30
C GLU A 59 9.32 28.20 -4.02
N GLY A 60 8.73 27.57 -5.04
CA GLY A 60 8.44 26.13 -5.05
C GLY A 60 7.50 25.63 -3.94
N SER A 61 7.63 24.36 -3.54
CA SER A 61 6.96 23.76 -2.38
C SER A 61 7.92 23.64 -1.18
N PHE A 62 7.41 23.41 0.03
CA PHE A 62 8.22 23.31 1.26
C PHE A 62 8.99 21.97 1.37
N GLU A 63 9.70 21.52 0.34
CA GLU A 63 10.31 20.19 0.27
C GLU A 63 11.47 19.99 1.27
N VAL A 64 11.22 20.02 2.58
CA VAL A 64 12.22 19.92 3.66
C VAL A 64 12.47 18.47 4.03
N VAL A 65 11.42 17.69 4.26
CA VAL A 65 11.47 16.24 4.52
C VAL A 65 10.22 15.56 3.94
N LYS A 66 10.29 14.24 3.68
CA LYS A 66 9.21 13.49 3.01
C LYS A 66 7.90 13.49 3.81
N ASP A 67 8.00 13.32 5.12
CA ASP A 67 6.86 13.18 6.04
C ASP A 67 6.87 14.30 7.09
N MET A 68 6.87 15.54 6.59
CA MET A 68 7.01 16.75 7.40
C MET A 68 5.81 16.96 8.34
N GLU A 69 6.13 17.22 9.61
CA GLU A 69 5.21 17.73 10.64
C GLU A 69 5.27 19.27 10.70
N LEU A 70 4.31 19.90 11.40
CA LEU A 70 4.15 21.35 11.43
C LEU A 70 5.41 22.07 11.91
N GLU A 71 6.07 21.56 12.96
CA GLU A 71 7.29 22.14 13.55
C GLU A 71 8.51 22.07 12.60
N GLN A 72 8.44 21.22 11.57
CA GLN A 72 9.51 21.03 10.60
C GLN A 72 9.35 21.92 9.36
N LEU A 73 8.24 22.67 9.25
CA LEU A 73 8.06 23.66 8.20
C LEU A 73 9.08 24.80 8.34
N PRO A 74 9.47 25.43 7.23
CA PRO A 74 10.28 26.65 7.29
C PRO A 74 9.58 27.74 8.08
N HIS A 75 10.30 28.37 9.02
CA HIS A 75 9.77 29.48 9.84
C HIS A 75 8.45 29.11 10.54
N PRO A 76 8.45 28.07 11.40
CA PRO A 76 7.22 27.49 11.96
C PRO A 76 6.38 28.50 12.76
N GLU A 77 7.00 29.54 13.30
CA GLU A 77 6.35 30.63 14.02
C GLU A 77 5.30 31.39 13.18
N LEU A 78 5.50 31.48 11.86
CA LEU A 78 4.55 32.13 10.95
C LEU A 78 3.23 31.34 10.86
N TRP A 79 3.35 30.02 10.81
CA TRP A 79 2.21 29.12 10.72
C TRP A 79 1.49 29.03 12.06
N ASP A 80 2.22 28.97 13.17
CA ASP A 80 1.62 28.99 14.51
C ASP A 80 0.74 30.23 14.74
N GLU A 81 1.15 31.40 14.25
CA GLU A 81 0.35 32.62 14.34
C GLU A 81 -0.91 32.52 13.46
N LEU A 82 -0.77 32.08 12.22
CA LEU A 82 -1.88 31.87 11.29
C LEU A 82 -2.92 30.91 11.88
N LEU A 83 -2.48 29.74 12.36
CA LEU A 83 -3.36 28.71 12.92
C LEU A 83 -4.12 29.21 14.17
N LYS A 84 -3.47 30.02 15.01
CA LYS A 84 -4.11 30.66 16.18
C LYS A 84 -5.15 31.70 15.76
N ARG A 85 -4.85 32.51 14.74
CA ARG A 85 -5.76 33.55 14.24
C ARG A 85 -7.08 32.96 13.72
N HIS A 86 -7.00 31.79 13.09
CA HIS A 86 -8.14 31.08 12.51
C HIS A 86 -8.75 30.00 13.44
N ASP A 87 -8.33 29.94 14.71
CA ASP A 87 -8.85 29.00 15.71
C ASP A 87 -8.87 27.54 15.20
N ILE A 88 -7.77 27.09 14.62
CA ILE A 88 -7.67 25.75 14.01
C ILE A 88 -7.41 24.71 15.09
N THR A 89 -8.45 23.95 15.45
CA THR A 89 -8.36 22.79 16.36
C THR A 89 -7.94 21.52 15.60
N ASP A 90 -7.70 20.43 16.33
CA ASP A 90 -7.32 19.14 15.75
C ASP A 90 -8.43 18.57 14.85
N GLU A 91 -9.69 18.71 15.24
CA GLU A 91 -10.85 18.31 14.44
C GLU A 91 -10.92 19.13 13.16
N LYS A 92 -10.77 20.44 13.28
CA LYS A 92 -10.77 21.36 12.13
C LYS A 92 -9.62 21.05 11.17
N ALA A 93 -8.42 20.76 11.69
CA ALA A 93 -7.27 20.41 10.87
C ALA A 93 -7.50 19.18 9.97
N LEU A 94 -8.16 18.13 10.47
CA LEU A 94 -8.49 16.95 9.67
C LEU A 94 -9.50 17.27 8.55
N GLY A 95 -10.50 18.09 8.87
CA GLY A 95 -11.46 18.62 7.91
C GLY A 95 -10.80 19.49 6.83
N LEU A 96 -9.93 20.41 7.25
CA LEU A 96 -9.21 21.32 6.36
C LEU A 96 -8.36 20.57 5.35
N ASP A 97 -7.57 19.59 5.80
CA ASP A 97 -6.73 18.79 4.91
C ASP A 97 -7.57 18.00 3.89
N LEU A 98 -8.65 17.35 4.33
CA LEU A 98 -9.54 16.63 3.41
C LEU A 98 -10.16 17.58 2.37
N MET A 99 -10.69 18.72 2.83
CA MET A 99 -11.29 19.70 1.93
C MET A 99 -10.23 20.26 0.97
N MET A 100 -9.05 20.63 1.45
CA MET A 100 -7.97 21.11 0.58
C MET A 100 -7.55 20.08 -0.48
N ASN A 101 -7.44 18.80 -0.11
CA ASN A 101 -7.17 17.74 -1.08
C ASN A 101 -8.27 17.68 -2.15
N TYR A 102 -9.55 17.75 -1.76
CA TYR A 102 -10.67 17.82 -2.70
C TYR A 102 -10.54 19.00 -3.68
N LEU A 103 -10.14 20.18 -3.18
CA LEU A 103 -9.97 21.39 -4.00
C LEU A 103 -8.78 21.32 -4.96
N MET A 104 -7.76 20.53 -4.62
CA MET A 104 -6.59 20.29 -5.46
C MET A 104 -6.80 19.17 -6.48
N LEU A 105 -7.89 18.41 -6.38
CA LEU A 105 -8.33 17.54 -7.48
C LEU A 105 -8.80 18.46 -8.62
N TYR A 106 -7.97 18.67 -9.64
CA TYR A 106 -8.26 19.44 -10.86
C TYR A 106 -9.51 18.93 -11.63
N ASP A 107 -9.43 18.74 -12.96
CA ASP A 107 -10.54 18.22 -13.78
C ASP A 107 -10.90 16.74 -13.52
N ARG A 108 -10.39 16.15 -12.43
CA ARG A 108 -10.60 14.74 -12.12
C ARG A 108 -12.04 14.48 -11.69
N THR A 109 -12.65 13.47 -12.26
CA THR A 109 -14.03 13.01 -12.03
C THR A 109 -14.12 11.98 -10.90
N ASP A 110 -13.00 11.67 -10.25
CA ASP A 110 -12.83 10.63 -9.23
C ASP A 110 -13.36 11.04 -7.86
N VAL A 111 -14.49 11.76 -7.79
CA VAL A 111 -15.07 12.23 -6.52
C VAL A 111 -16.40 11.56 -6.25
N LEU A 112 -16.47 10.87 -5.11
CA LEU A 112 -17.71 10.33 -4.59
C LEU A 112 -18.60 11.46 -4.04
N SER A 113 -19.71 11.71 -4.72
CA SER A 113 -20.74 12.62 -4.24
C SER A 113 -21.71 11.89 -3.29
N LEU A 114 -22.06 12.54 -2.19
CA LEU A 114 -23.08 12.05 -1.26
C LEU A 114 -24.34 12.92 -1.39
N PRO A 115 -25.55 12.32 -1.52
CA PRO A 115 -26.81 13.03 -1.58
C PRO A 115 -27.25 13.51 -0.19
N LEU A 116 -26.36 14.22 0.50
CA LEU A 116 -26.55 14.75 1.85
C LEU A 116 -26.58 16.28 1.78
N GLU A 117 -27.55 16.88 2.45
CA GLU A 117 -27.62 18.33 2.59
C GLU A 117 -26.36 18.85 3.32
N GLY A 118 -25.73 19.88 2.77
CA GLY A 118 -24.49 20.45 3.33
C GLY A 118 -23.21 19.68 3.01
N TYR A 119 -23.24 18.64 2.16
CA TYR A 119 -22.02 17.99 1.69
C TYR A 119 -21.22 18.91 0.75
N PRO A 120 -19.98 19.29 1.10
CA PRO A 120 -19.27 20.36 0.39
C PRO A 120 -18.60 19.91 -0.92
N MET A 121 -18.47 18.60 -1.17
CA MET A 121 -17.76 18.08 -2.35
C MET A 121 -18.71 17.84 -3.53
N THR A 122 -19.27 18.92 -4.06
CA THR A 122 -20.28 18.86 -5.15
C THR A 122 -19.93 19.68 -6.38
N ASP A 123 -19.23 20.81 -6.22
CA ASP A 123 -18.68 21.64 -7.30
C ASP A 123 -17.22 21.98 -6.97
N LYS A 124 -16.35 22.01 -7.99
CA LYS A 124 -14.93 22.32 -7.83
C LYS A 124 -14.64 23.81 -8.02
N GLY A 125 -15.56 24.58 -8.60
CA GLY A 125 -15.34 26.00 -8.91
C GLY A 125 -14.16 26.23 -9.87
N ASP A 126 -13.92 27.49 -10.25
CA ASP A 126 -12.82 27.87 -11.15
C ASP A 126 -11.60 28.32 -10.32
N ARG A 127 -10.61 27.42 -10.14
CA ARG A 127 -9.50 27.60 -9.17
C ARG A 127 -8.10 27.60 -9.77
N GLY A 128 -7.95 27.64 -11.08
CA GLY A 128 -6.65 27.58 -11.77
C GLY A 128 -5.66 28.73 -11.48
N GLN A 129 -5.85 29.53 -10.41
CA GLN A 129 -5.17 30.79 -10.17
C GLN A 129 -4.73 31.07 -8.71
N TRP A 130 -4.84 30.13 -7.77
CA TRP A 130 -4.41 30.35 -6.37
C TRP A 130 -2.86 30.36 -6.27
N PRO A 131 -2.19 31.53 -6.05
CA PRO A 131 -0.73 31.59 -5.89
C PRO A 131 -0.23 30.82 -4.66
N HIS A 132 0.84 30.04 -4.76
CA HIS A 132 1.34 29.24 -3.61
C HIS A 132 0.41 28.12 -3.12
N ALA A 133 -0.60 27.71 -3.90
CA ALA A 133 -1.54 26.63 -3.52
C ALA A 133 -0.84 25.34 -3.02
N TRP A 134 0.21 24.90 -3.71
CA TRP A 134 1.02 23.74 -3.31
C TRP A 134 1.72 23.89 -1.95
N LYS A 135 2.10 25.13 -1.57
CA LYS A 135 2.66 25.39 -0.23
C LYS A 135 1.57 25.34 0.83
N PHE A 136 0.39 25.84 0.51
CA PHE A 136 -0.76 25.77 1.41
C PHE A 136 -1.19 24.32 1.65
N GLU A 137 -1.25 23.49 0.59
CA GLU A 137 -1.45 22.04 0.71
C GLU A 137 -0.36 21.38 1.58
N SER A 138 0.91 21.78 1.41
CA SER A 138 2.00 21.29 2.25
C SER A 138 1.80 21.63 3.74
N LEU A 139 1.30 22.83 4.04
CA LEU A 139 0.95 23.25 5.40
C LEU A 139 -0.19 22.40 5.98
N THR A 140 -1.29 22.22 5.24
CA THR A 140 -2.45 21.45 5.73
C THR A 140 -2.11 19.97 5.90
N THR A 141 -1.32 19.40 5.00
CA THR A 141 -0.79 18.03 5.14
C THR A 141 0.12 17.88 6.36
N ALA A 142 1.04 18.83 6.59
CA ALA A 142 1.93 18.81 7.76
C ALA A 142 1.15 18.95 9.07
N LEU A 143 0.12 19.79 9.09
CA LEU A 143 -0.80 19.94 10.22
C LEU A 143 -1.55 18.63 10.49
N GLN A 144 -2.14 18.01 9.45
CA GLN A 144 -2.86 16.75 9.56
C GLN A 144 -1.96 15.62 10.10
N ARG A 145 -0.70 15.53 9.65
CA ARG A 145 0.28 14.57 10.16
C ARG A 145 0.60 14.80 11.64
N THR A 146 0.77 16.06 12.04
CA THR A 146 0.99 16.44 13.44
C THR A 146 -0.18 15.99 14.32
N VAL A 147 -1.42 16.22 13.86
CA VAL A 147 -2.63 15.76 14.55
C VAL A 147 -2.69 14.23 14.61
N LYS A 148 -2.45 13.53 13.49
CA LYS A 148 -2.45 12.05 13.45
C LYS A 148 -1.47 11.44 14.44
N LYS A 149 -0.29 12.03 14.60
CA LYS A 149 0.72 11.56 15.55
C LYS A 149 0.36 11.84 17.01
N ARG A 150 -0.26 13.00 17.29
CA ARG A 150 -0.66 13.41 18.64
C ARG A 150 -1.97 12.75 19.11
N ARG A 151 -2.94 12.59 18.20
CA ARG A 151 -4.32 12.12 18.43
C ARG A 151 -4.72 11.08 17.37
N PRO A 152 -4.08 9.89 17.36
CA PRO A 152 -4.41 8.83 16.41
C PRO A 152 -5.87 8.35 16.56
N ASP A 153 -6.42 8.41 17.78
CA ASP A 153 -7.83 8.12 18.10
C ASP A 153 -8.80 9.01 17.33
N LEU A 154 -8.48 10.30 17.22
CA LEU A 154 -9.30 11.29 16.53
C LEU A 154 -9.22 11.07 15.02
N ALA A 155 -8.01 10.87 14.49
CA ALA A 155 -7.81 10.59 13.07
C ALA A 155 -8.54 9.33 12.61
N PHE A 156 -8.48 8.26 13.42
CA PHE A 156 -9.24 7.04 13.16
C PHE A 156 -10.74 7.29 13.20
N SER A 157 -11.25 7.94 14.25
CA SER A 157 -12.69 8.22 14.39
C SER A 157 -13.24 9.06 13.24
N TYR A 158 -12.47 10.05 12.78
CA TYR A 158 -12.77 10.88 11.64
C TYR A 158 -12.85 10.05 10.34
N ALA A 159 -11.81 9.27 10.03
CA ALA A 159 -11.77 8.42 8.85
C ALA A 159 -12.88 7.35 8.85
N TYR A 160 -13.10 6.72 10.00
CA TYR A 160 -14.15 5.70 10.19
C TYR A 160 -15.54 6.26 9.91
N THR A 161 -15.85 7.46 10.44
CA THR A 161 -17.14 8.11 10.21
C THR A 161 -17.33 8.46 8.75
N LEU A 162 -16.30 8.97 8.06
CA LEU A 162 -16.35 9.23 6.62
C LEU A 162 -16.57 7.95 5.81
N CYS A 163 -15.87 6.86 6.14
CA CYS A 163 -16.10 5.57 5.49
C CYS A 163 -17.55 5.10 5.66
N GLN A 164 -18.13 5.24 6.86
CA GLN A 164 -19.54 4.92 7.09
C GLN A 164 -20.47 5.77 6.23
N LEU A 165 -20.23 7.07 6.12
CA LEU A 165 -21.05 7.95 5.27
C LEU A 165 -20.94 7.57 3.79
N CYS A 166 -19.72 7.34 3.30
CA CYS A 166 -19.50 6.91 1.92
C CYS A 166 -20.18 5.57 1.63
N TYR A 167 -20.12 4.62 2.56
CA TYR A 167 -20.78 3.33 2.40
C TYR A 167 -22.32 3.45 2.44
N TRP A 168 -22.89 4.20 3.37
CA TRP A 168 -24.36 4.25 3.49
C TRP A 168 -25.04 5.17 2.48
N TYR A 169 -24.39 6.27 2.11
CA TYR A 169 -25.00 7.30 1.28
C TYR A 169 -24.38 7.40 -0.12
N GLY A 170 -23.24 6.74 -0.38
CA GLY A 170 -22.69 6.67 -1.72
C GLY A 170 -23.65 5.98 -2.68
N THR A 171 -24.05 6.68 -3.74
CA THR A 171 -24.96 6.15 -4.78
C THR A 171 -24.24 5.80 -6.07
N GLN A 172 -23.02 6.32 -6.24
CA GLN A 172 -22.16 6.03 -7.38
C GLN A 172 -21.41 4.72 -7.12
N GLU A 173 -21.33 3.86 -8.14
CA GLU A 173 -20.52 2.63 -8.09
C GLU A 173 -19.23 2.76 -8.90
N THR A 174 -19.21 3.66 -9.88
CA THR A 174 -18.08 3.91 -10.78
C THR A 174 -17.91 5.40 -11.08
N TYR A 175 -16.72 5.74 -11.58
CA TYR A 175 -16.43 7.02 -12.22
C TYR A 175 -15.68 6.79 -13.53
N VAL A 176 -15.66 7.81 -14.41
CA VAL A 176 -14.98 7.76 -15.71
C VAL A 176 -13.75 8.63 -15.65
N GLU A 177 -12.56 8.05 -15.66
CA GLU A 177 -11.31 8.82 -15.71
C GLU A 177 -10.99 9.20 -17.15
N THR A 178 -10.88 10.51 -17.40
CA THR A 178 -10.58 11.05 -18.73
C THR A 178 -9.08 11.28 -18.88
N PHE A 179 -8.50 10.72 -19.94
CA PHE A 179 -7.08 10.86 -20.26
C PHE A 179 -6.87 11.72 -21.51
N MET A 180 -5.81 12.54 -21.53
CA MET A 180 -5.51 13.39 -22.70
C MET A 180 -5.12 12.59 -23.96
N TYR A 181 -4.57 11.38 -23.80
CA TYR A 181 -3.96 10.60 -24.88
C TYR A 181 -4.44 9.14 -24.95
N ARG A 182 -5.50 8.80 -24.21
CA ARG A 182 -6.08 7.45 -24.17
C ARG A 182 -7.60 7.55 -24.08
N GLU A 183 -8.27 6.43 -24.37
CA GLU A 183 -9.70 6.32 -24.17
C GLU A 183 -10.05 6.48 -22.69
N ASP A 184 -11.25 6.98 -22.44
CA ASP A 184 -11.81 7.08 -21.09
C ASP A 184 -11.88 5.68 -20.46
N GLU A 185 -11.41 5.56 -19.21
CA GLU A 185 -11.46 4.32 -18.46
C GLU A 185 -12.51 4.40 -17.35
N ILE A 186 -13.24 3.32 -17.14
CA ILE A 186 -14.24 3.21 -16.07
C ILE A 186 -13.59 2.55 -14.87
N HIS A 187 -13.58 3.24 -13.73
CA HIS A 187 -13.01 2.75 -12.49
C HIS A 187 -14.08 2.62 -11.39
N PRO A 188 -13.91 1.69 -10.43
CA PRO A 188 -14.79 1.61 -9.28
C PRO A 188 -14.61 2.82 -8.37
N ILE A 189 -15.70 3.30 -7.77
CA ILE A 189 -15.69 4.52 -6.94
C ILE A 189 -14.79 4.40 -5.71
N SER A 190 -14.49 3.18 -5.27
CA SER A 190 -13.58 2.92 -4.17
C SER A 190 -12.14 3.39 -4.42
N ALA A 191 -11.75 3.57 -5.68
CA ALA A 191 -10.46 4.16 -6.07
C ALA A 191 -10.46 5.70 -6.06
N GLY A 192 -11.64 6.31 -5.97
CA GLY A 192 -11.83 7.75 -5.94
C GLY A 192 -11.70 8.38 -4.56
N PHE A 193 -11.74 9.71 -4.55
CA PHE A 193 -11.80 10.55 -3.38
C PHE A 193 -13.22 10.58 -2.76
N PRO A 194 -13.36 10.63 -1.42
CA PRO A 194 -12.30 10.58 -0.41
C PRO A 194 -11.86 9.15 -0.08
N LEU A 195 -12.59 8.12 -0.54
CA LEU A 195 -12.46 6.73 -0.12
C LEU A 195 -11.04 6.20 -0.14
N ARG A 196 -10.31 6.40 -1.25
CA ARG A 196 -8.92 5.96 -1.39
C ARG A 196 -8.00 6.45 -0.26
N HIS A 197 -8.26 7.63 0.30
CA HIS A 197 -7.43 8.23 1.34
C HIS A 197 -7.81 7.79 2.75
N ILE A 198 -9.11 7.55 2.99
CA ILE A 198 -9.64 7.27 4.33
C ILE A 198 -9.70 5.77 4.66
N ILE A 199 -9.86 4.91 3.65
CA ILE A 199 -9.88 3.45 3.85
C ILE A 199 -8.56 2.98 4.45
N HIS A 200 -7.43 3.43 3.90
CA HIS A 200 -6.10 3.07 4.39
C HIS A 200 -5.88 3.48 5.86
N VAL A 201 -6.41 4.63 6.29
CA VAL A 201 -6.35 5.04 7.70
C VAL A 201 -7.10 4.05 8.58
N CYS A 202 -8.26 3.57 8.14
CA CYS A 202 -9.04 2.57 8.87
C CYS A 202 -8.32 1.22 8.90
N GLU A 203 -7.81 0.73 7.77
CA GLU A 203 -7.07 -0.53 7.66
C GLU A 203 -5.82 -0.54 8.55
N SER A 204 -5.10 0.58 8.62
CA SER A 204 -3.93 0.73 9.49
C SER A 204 -4.26 0.65 10.99
N ASN A 205 -5.54 0.73 11.38
CA ASN A 205 -6.01 0.60 12.76
C ASN A 205 -6.61 -0.78 13.06
N MET A 206 -6.50 -1.77 12.15
CA MET A 206 -7.03 -3.12 12.34
C MET A 206 -6.61 -3.76 13.67
N GLN A 207 -5.36 -3.60 14.09
CA GLN A 207 -4.86 -4.18 15.34
C GLN A 207 -5.60 -3.66 16.59
N GLY A 208 -5.93 -2.37 16.64
CA GLY A 208 -6.55 -1.74 17.81
C GLY A 208 -8.07 -1.68 17.76
N GLU A 209 -8.65 -1.66 16.56
CA GLU A 209 -10.07 -1.38 16.33
C GLU A 209 -10.73 -2.48 15.48
N PHE A 210 -10.22 -3.72 15.56
CA PHE A 210 -10.63 -4.86 14.73
C PHE A 210 -12.16 -5.01 14.64
N ASP A 211 -12.86 -5.01 15.78
CA ASP A 211 -14.32 -5.21 15.83
C ASP A 211 -15.11 -4.13 15.08
N ARG A 212 -14.54 -2.94 14.91
CA ARG A 212 -15.15 -1.84 14.15
C ARG A 212 -14.72 -1.85 12.69
N VAL A 213 -13.43 -2.10 12.43
CA VAL A 213 -12.82 -2.00 11.09
C VAL A 213 -13.13 -3.23 10.25
N ALA A 214 -13.01 -4.44 10.81
CA ALA A 214 -13.18 -5.69 10.05
C ALA A 214 -14.56 -5.79 9.36
N PRO A 215 -15.70 -5.50 10.01
CA PRO A 215 -16.99 -5.49 9.33
C PRO A 215 -17.07 -4.45 8.22
N MET A 216 -16.45 -3.28 8.41
CA MET A 216 -16.46 -2.19 7.43
C MET A 216 -15.64 -2.54 6.19
N VAL A 217 -14.39 -2.98 6.34
CA VAL A 217 -13.54 -3.34 5.18
C VAL A 217 -14.11 -4.52 4.40
N LEU A 218 -14.72 -5.50 5.08
CA LEU A 218 -15.44 -6.60 4.43
C LEU A 218 -16.68 -6.09 3.69
N ALA A 219 -17.46 -5.19 4.28
CA ALA A 219 -18.62 -4.60 3.61
C ALA A 219 -18.22 -3.82 2.34
N PHE A 220 -17.12 -3.07 2.41
CA PHE A 220 -16.53 -2.38 1.26
C PHE A 220 -16.06 -3.38 0.19
N TYR A 221 -15.37 -4.44 0.61
CA TYR A 221 -14.91 -5.48 -0.30
C TYR A 221 -16.06 -6.19 -1.00
N HIS A 222 -17.13 -6.56 -0.29
CA HIS A 222 -18.30 -7.17 -0.93
C HIS A 222 -19.06 -6.22 -1.85
N ARG A 223 -19.07 -4.92 -1.56
CA ARG A 223 -19.74 -3.94 -2.41
C ARG A 223 -18.95 -3.58 -3.66
N TRP A 224 -17.66 -3.29 -3.50
CA TRP A 224 -16.83 -2.71 -4.56
C TRP A 224 -15.70 -3.62 -5.04
N GLY A 225 -15.22 -4.53 -4.21
CA GLY A 225 -14.11 -5.43 -4.53
C GLY A 225 -14.53 -6.70 -5.27
N GLU A 226 -15.41 -7.48 -4.66
CA GLU A 226 -15.85 -8.78 -5.16
C GLU A 226 -16.57 -8.71 -6.53
N PRO A 227 -17.50 -7.76 -6.79
CA PRO A 227 -18.16 -7.68 -8.09
C PRO A 227 -17.19 -7.29 -9.22
N ALA A 228 -16.28 -6.35 -8.94
CA ALA A 228 -15.32 -5.89 -9.94
C ALA A 228 -14.21 -6.92 -10.22
N ARG A 229 -13.91 -7.81 -9.27
CA ARG A 229 -13.12 -9.04 -9.53
C ARG A 229 -13.80 -9.92 -10.59
N GLN A 230 -15.11 -10.09 -10.54
CA GLN A 230 -15.83 -10.94 -11.50
C GLN A 230 -15.89 -10.31 -12.90
N ALA A 231 -15.70 -9.00 -13.00
CA ALA A 231 -15.73 -8.23 -14.25
C ALA A 231 -14.34 -7.94 -14.85
N GLU A 232 -13.26 -8.50 -14.29
CA GLU A 232 -11.85 -8.27 -14.70
C GLU A 232 -11.43 -6.79 -14.78
N TRP A 233 -12.00 -5.94 -13.91
CA TRP A 233 -11.60 -4.53 -13.86
C TRP A 233 -10.19 -4.36 -13.28
N ALA A 234 -9.46 -3.38 -13.79
CA ALA A 234 -8.21 -2.92 -13.21
C ALA A 234 -8.48 -1.96 -12.04
N ASP A 235 -7.56 -1.91 -11.07
CA ASP A 235 -7.52 -0.92 -9.97
C ASP A 235 -8.76 -0.92 -9.07
N VAL A 236 -9.16 -2.12 -8.65
CA VAL A 236 -10.30 -2.38 -7.77
C VAL A 236 -9.88 -2.35 -6.30
N TYR A 237 -10.82 -1.99 -5.40
CA TYR A 237 -10.59 -2.16 -3.97
C TYR A 237 -10.32 -3.62 -3.61
N THR A 238 -9.15 -3.86 -3.04
CA THR A 238 -8.72 -5.17 -2.56
C THR A 238 -8.45 -5.10 -1.08
N LEU A 239 -8.64 -6.23 -0.39
CA LEU A 239 -8.17 -6.34 0.98
C LEU A 239 -6.65 -6.39 0.96
N SER A 240 -6.03 -5.44 1.65
CA SER A 240 -4.59 -5.41 1.80
C SER A 240 -4.08 -6.62 2.61
N THR A 241 -2.79 -6.90 2.47
CA THR A 241 -2.18 -8.11 3.05
C THR A 241 -2.23 -8.15 4.59
N ASP A 242 -1.98 -7.01 5.22
CA ASP A 242 -2.14 -6.78 6.67
C ASP A 242 -3.59 -7.03 7.13
N VAL A 243 -4.58 -6.52 6.39
CA VAL A 243 -6.00 -6.76 6.68
C VAL A 243 -6.32 -8.25 6.61
N LEU A 244 -5.87 -8.95 5.56
CA LEU A 244 -6.08 -10.40 5.42
C LEU A 244 -5.45 -11.19 6.57
N LEU A 245 -4.25 -10.79 7.02
CA LEU A 245 -3.59 -11.42 8.16
C LEU A 245 -4.37 -11.24 9.47
N HIS A 246 -4.90 -10.04 9.72
CA HIS A 246 -5.76 -9.80 10.88
C HIS A 246 -7.06 -10.61 10.82
N LEU A 247 -7.71 -10.65 9.65
CA LEU A 247 -8.92 -11.44 9.45
C LEU A 247 -8.66 -12.94 9.71
N LEU A 248 -7.50 -13.46 9.29
CA LEU A 248 -7.09 -14.84 9.57
C LEU A 248 -6.83 -15.05 11.07
N ALA A 249 -6.07 -14.15 11.70
CA ALA A 249 -5.70 -14.26 13.12
C ALA A 249 -6.91 -14.21 14.06
N HIS A 250 -7.96 -13.49 13.67
CA HIS A 250 -9.22 -13.42 14.40
C HIS A 250 -10.24 -14.50 13.99
N GLY A 251 -9.89 -15.38 13.04
CA GLY A 251 -10.75 -16.49 12.60
C GLY A 251 -11.94 -16.06 11.73
N THR A 252 -11.93 -14.84 11.19
CA THR A 252 -12.96 -14.34 10.26
C THR A 252 -12.85 -14.99 8.88
N ILE A 253 -11.62 -15.31 8.46
CA ILE A 253 -11.34 -16.09 7.26
C ILE A 253 -10.44 -17.29 7.61
N ASN A 254 -10.42 -18.29 6.73
CA ASN A 254 -9.50 -19.42 6.82
C ASN A 254 -8.32 -19.29 5.83
N GLU A 255 -7.35 -20.21 5.91
CA GLU A 255 -6.15 -20.19 5.05
C GLU A 255 -6.51 -20.31 3.55
N ASP A 256 -7.48 -21.14 3.18
CA ASP A 256 -7.88 -21.33 1.77
C ASP A 256 -8.48 -20.04 1.17
N GLN A 257 -9.31 -19.34 1.95
CA GLN A 257 -9.86 -18.03 1.58
C GLN A 257 -8.74 -17.00 1.43
N LEU A 258 -7.78 -17.00 2.35
CA LEU A 258 -6.61 -16.12 2.28
C LEU A 258 -5.75 -16.41 1.04
N PHE A 259 -5.49 -17.68 0.71
CA PHE A 259 -4.73 -18.04 -0.51
C PHE A 259 -5.47 -17.62 -1.78
N THR A 260 -6.78 -17.81 -1.83
CA THR A 260 -7.61 -17.33 -2.95
C THR A 260 -7.49 -15.80 -3.12
N GLN A 261 -7.40 -15.04 -2.03
CA GLN A 261 -7.15 -13.59 -2.11
C GLN A 261 -5.73 -13.28 -2.58
N MET A 262 -4.73 -14.09 -2.21
CA MET A 262 -3.34 -13.89 -2.63
C MET A 262 -3.10 -14.13 -4.12
N GLU A 263 -3.90 -14.98 -4.75
CA GLU A 263 -3.87 -15.29 -6.19
C GLU A 263 -4.36 -14.14 -7.06
N TYR A 264 -5.13 -13.22 -6.49
CA TYR A 264 -5.73 -12.09 -7.20
C TYR A 264 -4.67 -11.20 -7.89
N GLU A 265 -5.05 -10.62 -9.04
CA GLU A 265 -4.19 -9.76 -9.88
C GLU A 265 -2.82 -10.39 -10.16
N LYS A 266 -2.82 -11.66 -10.60
CA LYS A 266 -1.61 -12.42 -10.93
C LYS A 266 -0.68 -12.53 -9.70
N PHE A 267 -1.21 -13.06 -8.61
CA PHE A 267 -0.45 -13.31 -7.39
C PHE A 267 0.13 -12.05 -6.73
N ARG A 268 -0.52 -10.88 -6.91
CA ARG A 268 -0.07 -9.62 -6.31
C ARG A 268 -0.05 -9.70 -4.78
N GLY A 269 -1.06 -10.34 -4.18
CA GLY A 269 -1.12 -10.54 -2.73
C GLY A 269 -0.03 -11.47 -2.20
N LEU A 270 0.27 -12.57 -2.91
CA LEU A 270 1.39 -13.46 -2.57
C LEU A 270 2.73 -12.71 -2.62
N ARG A 271 2.95 -11.92 -3.66
CA ARG A 271 4.14 -11.08 -3.80
C ARG A 271 4.26 -10.10 -2.63
N ALA A 272 3.18 -9.42 -2.26
CA ALA A 272 3.15 -8.48 -1.14
C ALA A 272 3.48 -9.18 0.20
N MET A 273 2.95 -10.39 0.44
CA MET A 273 3.30 -11.19 1.62
C MET A 273 4.78 -11.56 1.68
N MET A 274 5.36 -11.99 0.56
CA MET A 274 6.79 -12.31 0.51
C MET A 274 7.65 -11.08 0.76
N ASP A 275 7.27 -9.94 0.16
CA ASP A 275 7.91 -8.66 0.39
C ASP A 275 7.83 -8.26 1.87
N LEU A 276 6.75 -8.57 2.59
CA LEU A 276 6.66 -8.34 4.02
C LEU A 276 7.51 -9.33 4.83
N ALA A 277 7.49 -10.61 4.46
CA ALA A 277 8.13 -11.70 5.20
C ALA A 277 9.67 -11.70 5.12
N TYR A 278 10.25 -11.30 3.98
CA TYR A 278 11.66 -11.47 3.65
C TYR A 278 12.35 -10.18 3.16
N ASP A 279 13.65 -10.03 3.43
CA ASP A 279 14.50 -8.95 2.87
C ASP A 279 15.39 -9.49 1.75
N HIS A 280 15.38 -8.79 0.61
CA HIS A 280 16.03 -9.22 -0.64
C HIS A 280 17.33 -8.47 -0.94
N ARG A 281 18.00 -7.94 0.07
CA ARG A 281 19.29 -7.26 -0.12
C ARG A 281 20.45 -8.26 -0.14
N CYS A 282 20.98 -8.49 -1.34
CA CYS A 282 22.31 -9.05 -1.60
C CYS A 282 22.54 -10.52 -1.19
N GLY A 283 21.77 -11.46 -1.75
CA GLY A 283 22.13 -12.89 -1.81
C GLY A 283 22.19 -13.65 -0.48
N ALA A 284 21.85 -13.02 0.64
CA ALA A 284 21.68 -13.68 1.94
C ALA A 284 20.20 -13.73 2.31
N LEU A 285 19.76 -14.82 2.94
CA LEU A 285 18.44 -14.96 3.53
C LEU A 285 18.35 -14.01 4.75
N ASN A 286 18.06 -12.73 4.52
CA ASN A 286 17.88 -11.77 5.58
C ASN A 286 16.40 -11.72 6.00
N LEU A 287 16.15 -11.95 7.29
CA LEU A 287 14.81 -11.81 7.85
C LEU A 287 14.56 -10.32 8.15
N LYS A 288 13.42 -9.79 7.71
CA LYS A 288 12.97 -8.46 8.13
C LYS A 288 12.62 -8.49 9.62
N LYS A 289 13.32 -7.69 10.42
CA LYS A 289 12.96 -7.42 11.82
C LYS A 289 12.08 -6.18 11.89
N VAL A 290 11.08 -6.21 12.77
CA VAL A 290 10.14 -5.08 12.99
C VAL A 290 10.90 -3.77 13.24
N GLU A 291 11.84 -3.78 14.19
CA GLU A 291 12.64 -2.60 14.57
C GLU A 291 13.46 -2.00 13.40
N GLU A 292 13.93 -2.84 12.48
CA GLU A 292 14.68 -2.38 11.31
C GLU A 292 13.74 -1.80 10.24
N MET A 293 12.54 -2.35 10.11
CA MET A 293 11.51 -1.86 9.19
C MET A 293 10.89 -0.56 9.68
N GLU A 294 10.61 -0.40 10.97
CA GLU A 294 10.14 0.87 11.53
C GLU A 294 11.14 2.00 11.26
N LYS A 295 12.44 1.74 11.44
CA LYS A 295 13.50 2.70 11.11
C LYS A 295 13.54 3.07 9.63
N GLN A 296 13.23 2.13 8.73
CA GLN A 296 13.23 2.36 7.29
C GLN A 296 11.95 3.05 6.80
N ALA A 297 10.80 2.66 7.35
CA ALA A 297 9.49 3.21 7.01
C ALA A 297 9.33 4.63 7.56
N GLY A 298 9.99 4.96 8.68
CA GLY A 298 9.75 6.22 9.39
C GLY A 298 8.40 6.26 10.11
N SER A 299 7.73 5.11 10.23
CA SER A 299 6.42 4.94 10.85
C SER A 299 6.32 3.58 11.55
N THR A 300 5.36 3.44 12.45
CA THR A 300 4.99 2.16 13.06
C THR A 300 4.55 1.20 11.97
N VAL A 301 5.08 -0.02 11.99
CA VAL A 301 4.68 -1.10 11.08
C VAL A 301 3.87 -2.14 11.84
N ASP A 302 2.94 -2.81 11.17
CA ASP A 302 2.11 -3.82 11.83
C ASP A 302 2.94 -5.07 12.20
N PRO A 303 3.06 -5.42 13.49
CA PRO A 303 3.86 -6.57 13.90
C PRO A 303 3.39 -7.90 13.30
N ILE A 304 2.09 -8.02 12.95
CA ILE A 304 1.54 -9.26 12.38
C ILE A 304 2.21 -9.61 11.04
N CYS A 305 2.57 -8.60 10.25
CA CYS A 305 3.20 -8.76 8.94
C CYS A 305 4.59 -9.39 9.01
N TYR A 306 5.24 -9.31 10.18
CA TYR A 306 6.62 -9.79 10.40
C TYR A 306 6.71 -10.93 11.41
N ALA A 307 5.56 -11.41 11.89
CA ALA A 307 5.48 -12.53 12.81
C ALA A 307 5.95 -13.84 12.14
N GLN A 308 6.46 -14.77 12.95
CA GLN A 308 6.88 -16.08 12.42
C GLN A 308 5.71 -16.84 11.80
N SER A 309 4.50 -16.71 12.35
CA SER A 309 3.27 -17.30 11.80
C SER A 309 2.99 -16.88 10.36
N THR A 310 3.26 -15.61 10.02
CA THR A 310 3.11 -15.07 8.67
C THR A 310 4.14 -15.67 7.72
N ARG A 311 5.39 -15.83 8.16
CA ARG A 311 6.42 -16.51 7.36
C ARG A 311 6.09 -17.98 7.14
N ASP A 312 5.62 -18.67 8.19
CA ASP A 312 5.22 -20.07 8.10
C ASP A 312 4.03 -20.25 7.14
N LEU A 313 3.10 -19.29 7.10
CA LEU A 313 1.97 -19.28 6.17
C LEU A 313 2.45 -19.16 4.71
N VAL A 314 3.35 -18.21 4.43
CA VAL A 314 3.98 -18.06 3.09
C VAL A 314 4.73 -19.33 2.71
N ASP A 315 5.53 -19.88 3.62
CA ASP A 315 6.32 -21.08 3.37
C ASP A 315 5.43 -22.31 3.07
N ARG A 316 4.28 -22.44 3.74
CA ARG A 316 3.29 -23.49 3.47
C ARG A 316 2.69 -23.34 2.07
N TYR A 317 2.20 -22.16 1.72
CA TYR A 317 1.57 -21.95 0.41
C TYR A 317 2.57 -22.10 -0.73
N ILE A 318 3.80 -21.60 -0.54
CA ILE A 318 4.88 -21.78 -1.51
C ILE A 318 5.28 -23.23 -1.65
N ASN A 319 5.25 -24.01 -0.57
CA ASN A 319 5.47 -25.45 -0.68
C ASN A 319 4.40 -26.12 -1.55
N GLN A 320 3.12 -25.73 -1.42
CA GLN A 320 2.05 -26.27 -2.26
C GLN A 320 2.29 -25.95 -3.75
N LEU A 321 2.58 -24.67 -4.07
CA LEU A 321 2.90 -24.25 -5.44
C LEU A 321 4.16 -24.96 -5.98
N PHE A 322 5.17 -25.15 -5.13
CA PHE A 322 6.39 -25.86 -5.48
C PHE A 322 6.09 -27.32 -5.87
N GLU A 323 5.28 -28.04 -5.09
CA GLU A 323 4.91 -29.41 -5.43
C GLU A 323 4.16 -29.49 -6.78
N VAL A 324 3.28 -28.53 -7.07
CA VAL A 324 2.59 -28.43 -8.36
C VAL A 324 3.59 -28.21 -9.50
N GLU A 325 4.52 -27.25 -9.38
CA GLU A 325 5.52 -26.97 -10.41
C GLU A 325 6.51 -28.13 -10.60
N MET A 326 6.86 -28.85 -9.53
CA MET A 326 7.72 -30.03 -9.64
C MET A 326 7.05 -31.17 -10.41
N GLN A 327 5.72 -31.30 -10.34
CA GLN A 327 4.92 -32.27 -11.09
C GLN A 327 4.61 -31.82 -12.53
N ARG A 328 4.78 -30.53 -12.84
CA ARG A 328 4.58 -29.98 -14.18
C ARG A 328 5.40 -30.74 -15.22
N ARG A 329 4.80 -30.98 -16.39
CA ARG A 329 5.51 -31.46 -17.59
C ARG A 329 5.95 -30.27 -18.42
N ASN A 330 5.28 -30.00 -19.55
CA ASN A 330 5.70 -28.94 -20.47
C ASN A 330 4.84 -27.66 -20.37
N ALA A 331 3.52 -27.81 -20.29
CA ALA A 331 2.60 -26.67 -20.24
C ALA A 331 2.74 -25.90 -18.91
N PRO A 332 2.76 -24.55 -18.93
CA PRO A 332 2.65 -23.74 -17.71
C PRO A 332 1.43 -24.09 -16.87
N THR A 333 1.54 -23.91 -15.56
CA THR A 333 0.46 -24.05 -14.57
C THR A 333 0.27 -22.74 -13.82
N GLU A 334 -0.73 -22.67 -12.93
CA GLU A 334 -0.89 -21.52 -12.03
C GLU A 334 0.34 -21.30 -11.14
N ALA A 335 1.00 -22.38 -10.70
CA ALA A 335 2.27 -22.28 -9.97
C ALA A 335 3.38 -21.65 -10.81
N THR A 336 3.39 -21.90 -12.13
CA THR A 336 4.32 -21.25 -13.06
C THR A 336 4.12 -19.74 -13.07
N GLU A 337 2.87 -19.29 -13.14
CA GLU A 337 2.54 -17.86 -13.10
C GLU A 337 2.93 -17.25 -11.75
N ALA A 338 2.60 -17.91 -10.65
CA ALA A 338 2.98 -17.47 -9.30
C ALA A 338 4.48 -17.23 -9.17
N PHE A 339 5.30 -18.21 -9.58
CA PHE A 339 6.77 -18.10 -9.53
C PHE A 339 7.31 -17.05 -10.49
N HIS A 340 6.70 -16.89 -11.67
CA HIS A 340 7.08 -15.84 -12.61
C HIS A 340 6.81 -14.44 -12.04
N GLN A 341 5.65 -14.23 -11.41
CA GLN A 341 5.27 -12.93 -10.83
C GLN A 341 6.03 -12.60 -9.54
N CYS A 342 6.34 -13.62 -8.73
CA CYS A 342 7.05 -13.45 -7.46
C CYS A 342 8.57 -13.51 -7.60
N ARG A 343 9.13 -13.70 -8.80
CA ARG A 343 10.57 -14.00 -9.02
C ARG A 343 11.55 -13.09 -8.29
N ASN A 344 11.24 -11.81 -8.16
CA ASN A 344 12.14 -10.81 -7.55
C ASN A 344 12.12 -10.86 -6.01
N VAL A 345 11.12 -11.53 -5.44
CA VAL A 345 10.82 -11.54 -4.01
C VAL A 345 10.70 -12.97 -3.47
N LEU A 346 10.92 -13.96 -4.33
CA LEU A 346 10.76 -15.37 -4.01
C LEU A 346 11.86 -15.82 -3.06
N VAL A 347 11.46 -16.55 -2.03
CA VAL A 347 12.37 -17.22 -1.11
C VAL A 347 11.95 -18.67 -0.96
N LEU A 348 12.84 -19.58 -1.40
CA LEU A 348 12.77 -21.00 -1.07
C LEU A 348 13.88 -21.33 -0.07
N LYS A 349 13.69 -22.38 0.73
CA LYS A 349 14.65 -22.77 1.77
C LYS A 349 14.91 -24.27 1.73
N GLY A 350 16.15 -24.66 2.02
CA GLY A 350 16.55 -26.03 2.30
C GLY A 350 17.20 -26.75 1.12
N ALA A 351 18.23 -27.53 1.44
CA ALA A 351 19.04 -28.29 0.48
C ALA A 351 18.22 -29.37 -0.24
N GLU A 352 17.21 -29.93 0.43
CA GLU A 352 16.31 -30.89 -0.20
C GLU A 352 15.59 -30.29 -1.43
N ARG A 353 15.10 -29.05 -1.30
CA ARG A 353 14.38 -28.38 -2.40
C ARG A 353 15.32 -28.09 -3.57
N VAL A 354 16.50 -27.53 -3.29
CA VAL A 354 17.47 -27.25 -4.37
C VAL A 354 17.91 -28.55 -5.05
N ALA A 355 18.16 -29.63 -4.30
CA ALA A 355 18.51 -30.92 -4.87
C ALA A 355 17.41 -31.47 -5.79
N ARG A 356 16.13 -31.35 -5.39
CA ARG A 356 14.98 -31.73 -6.24
C ARG A 356 14.91 -30.90 -7.52
N ILE A 357 15.12 -29.58 -7.43
CA ILE A 357 15.15 -28.67 -8.59
C ILE A 357 16.27 -29.06 -9.55
N MET A 358 17.50 -29.20 -9.05
CA MET A 358 18.67 -29.53 -9.87
C MET A 358 18.53 -30.93 -10.51
N LYS A 359 17.97 -31.90 -9.79
CA LYS A 359 17.65 -33.22 -10.33
C LYS A 359 16.60 -33.17 -11.45
N ALA A 360 15.63 -32.25 -11.36
CA ALA A 360 14.64 -32.06 -12.41
C ALA A 360 15.20 -31.36 -13.66
N LEU A 361 16.22 -30.51 -13.52
CA LEU A 361 17.01 -29.96 -14.65
C LEU A 361 17.85 -31.05 -15.35
N ARG A 362 18.26 -32.09 -14.63
CA ARG A 362 19.02 -33.25 -15.14
C ARG A 362 20.38 -32.89 -15.75
N LYS A 363 20.42 -32.63 -17.06
CA LYS A 363 21.62 -32.25 -17.83
C LYS A 363 21.47 -30.87 -18.47
N ASP A 364 20.32 -30.22 -18.27
CA ASP A 364 20.10 -28.87 -18.74
C ASP A 364 20.85 -27.90 -17.81
N HIS A 365 21.63 -27.01 -18.40
CA HIS A 365 22.30 -25.93 -17.68
C HIS A 365 21.30 -24.92 -17.13
N LEU A 366 21.65 -24.33 -16.00
CA LEU A 366 20.93 -23.16 -15.47
C LEU A 366 20.99 -22.03 -16.49
N LYS A 367 19.90 -21.27 -16.58
CA LYS A 367 19.88 -20.07 -17.43
C LYS A 367 19.26 -18.88 -16.73
N LEU A 368 19.80 -17.71 -17.04
CA LEU A 368 19.22 -16.43 -16.68
C LEU A 368 18.20 -16.04 -17.75
N ASP A 369 16.94 -16.36 -17.49
CA ASP A 369 15.83 -15.94 -18.32
C ASP A 369 14.69 -15.45 -17.44
N ILE A 370 14.69 -14.13 -17.22
CA ILE A 370 13.78 -13.47 -16.30
C ILE A 370 12.33 -13.43 -16.80
N TYR A 371 12.07 -13.59 -18.11
CA TYR A 371 10.72 -13.55 -18.69
C TYR A 371 10.21 -14.92 -19.15
N GLY A 372 11.06 -15.95 -19.09
CA GLY A 372 10.71 -17.27 -19.55
C GLY A 372 9.75 -17.98 -18.61
N THR A 373 8.67 -18.53 -19.18
CA THR A 373 7.71 -19.41 -18.49
C THR A 373 7.94 -20.89 -18.81
N GLU A 374 8.94 -21.20 -19.65
CA GLU A 374 9.37 -22.57 -19.90
C GLU A 374 9.94 -23.21 -18.62
N ARG A 375 9.75 -24.53 -18.49
CA ARG A 375 10.14 -25.28 -17.28
C ARG A 375 11.58 -24.99 -16.85
N ARG A 376 12.53 -24.94 -17.78
CA ARG A 376 13.94 -24.67 -17.48
C ARG A 376 14.15 -23.26 -16.91
N SER A 377 13.49 -22.23 -17.42
CA SER A 377 13.56 -20.87 -16.88
C SER A 377 13.05 -20.83 -15.45
N ILE A 378 11.89 -21.44 -15.20
CA ILE A 378 11.28 -21.47 -13.88
C ILE A 378 12.16 -22.22 -12.90
N LEU A 379 12.60 -23.45 -13.21
CA LEU A 379 13.50 -24.21 -12.34
C LEU A 379 14.82 -23.46 -12.07
N SER A 380 15.36 -22.74 -13.05
CA SER A 380 16.55 -21.91 -12.83
C SER A 380 16.28 -20.78 -11.83
N ASN A 381 15.16 -20.06 -11.98
CA ASN A 381 14.74 -19.02 -11.04
C ASN A 381 14.46 -19.57 -9.63
N LEU A 382 13.88 -20.77 -9.52
CA LEU A 382 13.66 -21.44 -8.24
C LEU A 382 15.00 -21.81 -7.57
N ALA A 383 15.98 -22.30 -8.34
CA ALA A 383 17.30 -22.65 -7.82
C ALA A 383 18.03 -21.42 -7.28
N THR A 384 18.02 -20.31 -8.03
CA THR A 384 18.69 -19.06 -7.63
C THR A 384 18.02 -18.36 -6.46
N SER A 385 16.72 -18.60 -6.27
CA SER A 385 15.92 -18.07 -5.16
C SER A 385 15.84 -19.03 -3.95
N CYS A 386 16.58 -20.14 -3.97
CA CYS A 386 16.64 -21.10 -2.88
C CYS A 386 17.85 -20.84 -1.98
N TYR A 387 17.65 -20.90 -0.67
CA TYR A 387 18.65 -20.60 0.34
C TYR A 387 18.90 -21.78 1.27
N PRO A 388 20.15 -22.02 1.70
CA PRO A 388 20.44 -23.07 2.66
C PRO A 388 19.84 -22.75 4.04
N LEU A 389 19.38 -23.79 4.73
CA LEU A 389 19.03 -23.76 6.14
C LEU A 389 20.25 -24.06 7.00
N PRO A 390 20.31 -23.59 8.27
CA PRO A 390 21.40 -23.91 9.19
C PRO A 390 21.58 -25.41 9.45
N THR A 391 20.55 -26.21 9.18
CA THR A 391 20.52 -27.67 9.36
C THR A 391 20.93 -28.44 8.10
N ASP A 392 21.15 -27.77 6.98
CA ASP A 392 21.52 -28.42 5.72
C ASP A 392 22.96 -28.94 5.78
N THR A 393 23.20 -30.06 5.09
CA THR A 393 24.51 -30.71 5.04
C THR A 393 24.95 -30.95 3.60
N PRO A 394 26.26 -31.03 3.31
CA PRO A 394 26.77 -31.26 1.95
C PRO A 394 26.21 -32.55 1.31
N ASP A 395 25.96 -33.59 2.11
CA ASP A 395 25.45 -34.88 1.64
C ASP A 395 24.05 -34.79 1.01
N MET A 396 23.25 -33.79 1.41
CA MET A 396 21.92 -33.56 0.81
C MET A 396 22.01 -33.13 -0.66
N LEU A 397 23.18 -32.70 -1.12
CA LEU A 397 23.45 -32.32 -2.50
C LEU A 397 24.07 -33.48 -3.33
N ALA A 398 24.17 -34.69 -2.77
CA ALA A 398 24.91 -35.78 -3.40
C ALA A 398 24.36 -36.29 -4.73
N ASP A 399 23.06 -36.08 -4.98
CA ASP A 399 22.37 -36.47 -6.22
C ASP A 399 22.58 -35.50 -7.39
N ILE A 400 23.32 -34.40 -7.18
CA ILE A 400 23.58 -33.37 -8.20
C ILE A 400 24.95 -33.65 -8.85
N SER A 401 25.04 -33.51 -10.18
CA SER A 401 26.31 -33.66 -10.88
C SER A 401 27.30 -32.55 -10.50
N GLU A 402 28.60 -32.83 -10.57
CA GLU A 402 29.65 -31.84 -10.25
C GLU A 402 29.52 -30.56 -11.09
N GLU A 403 29.23 -30.69 -12.38
CA GLU A 403 29.00 -29.56 -13.30
C GLU A 403 27.84 -28.67 -12.83
N LEU A 404 26.70 -29.28 -12.48
CA LEU A 404 25.53 -28.53 -11.98
C LEU A 404 25.74 -27.96 -10.58
N LEU A 405 26.56 -28.58 -9.74
CA LEU A 405 26.95 -28.02 -8.44
C LEU A 405 27.77 -26.74 -8.62
N VAL A 406 28.71 -26.74 -9.58
CA VAL A 406 29.51 -25.56 -9.92
C VAL A 406 28.60 -24.44 -10.44
N GLU A 407 27.66 -24.75 -11.34
CA GLU A 407 26.69 -23.77 -11.82
C GLU A 407 25.79 -23.23 -10.71
N LEU A 408 25.30 -24.09 -9.81
CA LEU A 408 24.49 -23.67 -8.68
C LEU A 408 25.25 -22.65 -7.83
N ALA A 409 26.50 -22.92 -7.49
CA ALA A 409 27.30 -21.97 -6.72
C ALA A 409 27.62 -20.67 -7.48
N PHE A 410 27.74 -20.73 -8.82
CA PHE A 410 27.95 -19.55 -9.64
C PHE A 410 26.71 -18.65 -9.70
N PHE A 411 25.54 -19.22 -9.98
CA PHE A 411 24.29 -18.47 -10.10
C PHE A 411 23.64 -18.14 -8.75
N ALA A 412 23.95 -18.92 -7.71
CA ALA A 412 23.39 -18.81 -6.37
C ALA A 412 24.52 -18.93 -5.33
N PRO A 413 25.34 -17.87 -5.14
CA PRO A 413 26.51 -17.89 -4.27
C PRO A 413 26.24 -18.27 -2.81
N GLN A 414 24.99 -18.18 -2.35
CA GLN A 414 24.58 -18.69 -1.05
C GLN A 414 24.85 -20.19 -0.84
N TRP A 415 24.95 -20.99 -1.91
CA TRP A 415 25.26 -22.43 -1.84
C TRP A 415 26.76 -22.74 -1.86
N LEU A 416 27.62 -21.74 -2.09
CA LEU A 416 29.06 -21.89 -2.31
C LEU A 416 29.75 -22.73 -1.22
N GLU A 417 29.38 -22.52 0.05
CA GLU A 417 29.94 -23.26 1.19
C GLU A 417 29.65 -24.76 1.12
N LEU A 418 28.38 -25.13 0.93
CA LEU A 418 27.96 -26.53 0.88
C LEU A 418 28.50 -27.23 -0.37
N VAL A 419 28.58 -26.51 -1.50
CA VAL A 419 29.17 -27.01 -2.74
C VAL A 419 30.67 -27.27 -2.59
N GLU A 420 31.44 -26.33 -2.01
CA GLU A 420 32.87 -26.52 -1.76
C GLU A 420 33.15 -27.77 -0.91
N GLN A 421 32.40 -27.93 0.18
CA GLN A 421 32.51 -29.10 1.04
C GLN A 421 32.15 -30.39 0.31
N ARG A 422 31.11 -30.37 -0.54
CA ARG A 422 30.65 -31.55 -1.29
C ARG A 422 31.63 -31.99 -2.38
N LEU A 423 32.25 -31.04 -3.07
CA LEU A 423 33.23 -31.30 -4.12
C LEU A 423 34.63 -31.57 -3.57
N SER A 424 34.90 -31.17 -2.32
CA SER A 424 36.24 -31.20 -1.72
C SER A 424 37.26 -30.43 -2.58
N TRP A 425 36.87 -29.27 -3.12
CA TRP A 425 37.71 -28.41 -3.96
C TRP A 425 38.22 -27.21 -3.14
N PRO A 426 39.44 -27.26 -2.58
CA PRO A 426 39.94 -26.18 -1.74
C PRO A 426 40.10 -24.91 -2.57
N GLY A 427 39.51 -23.79 -2.12
CA GLY A 427 39.66 -22.49 -2.80
C GLY A 427 38.58 -22.19 -3.83
N PHE A 428 37.45 -22.91 -3.79
CA PHE A 428 36.30 -22.58 -4.62
C PHE A 428 35.66 -21.22 -4.27
N ARG A 429 35.97 -20.68 -3.07
CA ARG A 429 35.57 -19.35 -2.60
C ARG A 429 36.39 -18.16 -3.12
N THR A 430 37.52 -18.41 -3.78
CA THR A 430 38.53 -17.36 -4.02
C THR A 430 38.18 -16.38 -5.14
#